data_AF-A0A2N2GJ53-F1
#
_entry.id   AF-A0A2N2GJ53-F1
#
_cell.length_a   1.000
_cell.length_b   1.000
_cell.length_c   1.000
_cell.angle_alpha   90.00
_cell.angle_beta   90.00
_cell.angle_gamma   90.00
#
_symmetry.space_group_name_H-M   'P 1'
#
loop_
_entity.id
_entity.type
_entity.pdbx_description
1 polymer ?
#
loop_
_entity_poly.entity_id
_entity_poly.type
_entity_poly.pdbx_seq_one_letter_code
_entity_poly.pdbx_strand_id
1 'polypeptide(L)'
;MEMFMNKQEHDDFRRALRRQVSTKVEFFVHGDIENASAVDISETGIQFVTDEPVKVRMRLELDGKTREFVARMVWARKSAENDSMSYGLEFIPDNDQCVF
;
A
#
# COMPACT_ATOMS: atom_id res chain seq x y z
N MET A 1 -2.28 32.91 34.33
CA MET A 1 -3.07 31.71 33.99
C MET A 1 -2.50 31.22 32.66
N GLU A 2 -1.44 30.42 32.72
CA GLU A 2 -0.73 29.93 31.53
C GLU A 2 -1.38 28.61 31.08
N MET A 3 -1.83 28.59 29.83
CA MET A 3 -2.33 27.39 29.16
C MET A 3 -1.13 26.60 28.64
N PHE A 4 -0.87 25.44 29.23
CA PHE A 4 0.06 24.45 28.70
C PHE A 4 -0.52 23.85 27.42
N MET A 5 -0.03 24.29 26.26
CA MET A 5 -0.21 23.58 25.00
C MET A 5 0.80 22.44 24.94
N ASN A 6 0.38 21.24 25.37
CA ASN A 6 1.14 20.01 25.18
C ASN A 6 0.98 19.59 23.71
N LYS A 7 1.86 20.10 22.85
CA LYS A 7 1.93 19.67 21.45
C LYS A 7 2.64 18.33 21.44
N GLN A 8 1.88 17.24 21.44
CA GLN A 8 2.41 15.90 21.20
C GLN A 8 3.02 15.89 19.79
N GLU A 9 4.34 16.02 19.72
CA GLU A 9 5.12 15.73 18.53
C GLU A 9 4.98 14.23 18.26
N HIS A 10 4.09 13.89 17.34
CA HIS A 10 4.05 12.56 16.75
C HIS A 10 5.38 12.39 16.00
N ASP A 11 6.31 11.63 16.59
CA ASP A 11 7.53 11.19 15.92
C ASP A 11 7.15 10.55 14.58
N ASP A 12 7.48 11.25 13.50
CA ASP A 12 7.20 10.81 12.14
C ASP A 12 8.27 9.78 11.75
N PHE A 13 8.10 8.52 12.19
CA PHE A 13 8.97 7.36 11.87
C PHE A 13 8.94 6.95 10.39
N ARG A 14 8.63 7.88 9.46
CA ARG A 14 8.60 7.60 8.04
C ARG A 14 10.03 7.55 7.50
N ARG A 15 10.37 6.43 6.86
CA ARG A 15 11.67 6.22 6.21
C ARG A 15 11.94 7.18 5.03
N ALA A 16 10.90 7.83 4.50
CA ALA A 16 10.99 8.76 3.38
C ALA A 16 9.86 9.80 3.41
N LEU A 17 10.14 10.97 2.79
CA LEU A 17 9.16 12.04 2.60
C LEU A 17 8.04 11.57 1.67
N ARG A 18 6.78 11.82 2.05
CA ARG A 18 5.61 11.54 1.21
C ARG A 18 5.16 12.81 0.51
N ARG A 19 4.93 12.73 -0.80
CA ARG A 19 4.28 13.78 -1.57
C ARG A 19 2.85 13.37 -1.89
N GLN A 20 1.88 14.22 -1.54
CA GLN A 20 0.50 14.02 -1.96
C GLN A 20 0.39 14.34 -3.46
N VAL A 21 -0.10 13.37 -4.23
CA VAL A 21 -0.36 13.51 -5.66
C VAL A 21 -1.75 13.01 -5.96
N SER A 22 -2.50 13.75 -6.77
CA SER A 22 -3.77 13.28 -7.34
C SER A 22 -3.48 12.78 -8.74
N THR A 23 -3.48 11.46 -8.93
CA THR A 23 -3.20 10.83 -10.23
C THR A 23 -4.07 9.59 -10.42
N LYS A 24 -4.25 9.17 -11.68
CA LYS A 24 -4.90 7.91 -11.99
C LYS A 24 -3.95 6.77 -11.62
N VAL A 25 -4.49 5.79 -10.90
CA VAL A 25 -3.77 4.57 -10.53
C VAL A 25 -4.51 3.39 -11.13
N GLU A 26 -3.82 2.61 -11.95
CA GLU A 26 -4.28 1.30 -12.40
C GLU A 26 -3.39 0.25 -11.77
N PHE A 27 -3.98 -0.75 -11.12
CA PHE A 27 -3.21 -1.85 -10.55
C PHE A 27 -3.88 -3.18 -10.84
N PHE A 28 -3.04 -4.18 -11.01
CA PHE A 28 -3.45 -5.57 -11.12
C PHE A 28 -2.76 -6.31 -9.99
N VAL A 29 -3.54 -7.06 -9.21
CA VAL A 29 -2.99 -8.11 -8.35
C VAL A 29 -2.66 -9.28 -9.28
N HIS A 30 -1.60 -9.08 -10.05
CA HIS A 30 -1.06 -10.04 -10.99
C HIS A 30 0.04 -10.77 -10.24
N GLY A 31 -0.34 -11.85 -9.57
CA GLY A 31 0.61 -12.80 -9.03
C GLY A 31 0.37 -14.11 -9.74
N ASP A 32 1.44 -14.87 -9.91
CA ASP A 32 1.41 -16.30 -10.13
C ASP A 32 0.53 -17.03 -9.09
N ILE A 33 0.55 -18.37 -9.05
CA ILE A 33 -0.05 -19.08 -7.92
C ILE A 33 0.74 -18.73 -6.65
N GLU A 34 0.21 -17.81 -5.84
CA GLU A 34 0.74 -17.49 -4.52
C GLU A 34 0.33 -18.60 -3.54
N ASN A 35 1.32 -19.19 -2.86
CA ASN A 35 1.04 -20.22 -1.86
C ASN A 35 0.59 -19.55 -0.56
N ALA A 36 -0.63 -19.86 -0.14
CA ALA A 36 -1.18 -19.42 1.12
C ALA A 36 -1.39 -20.61 2.07
N SER A 37 -1.17 -20.37 3.36
CA SER A 37 -1.46 -21.28 4.46
C SER A 37 -2.64 -20.75 5.28
N ALA A 38 -3.25 -21.62 6.10
CA ALA A 38 -4.34 -21.30 7.03
C ALA A 38 -5.51 -20.53 6.38
N VAL A 39 -6.42 -21.27 5.75
CA VAL A 39 -7.62 -20.71 5.10
C VAL A 39 -8.83 -20.82 6.03
N ASP A 40 -9.38 -19.68 6.47
CA ASP A 40 -10.69 -19.59 7.12
C ASP A 40 -11.72 -19.17 6.04
N ILE A 41 -12.76 -19.98 5.83
CA ILE A 41 -13.72 -19.83 4.74
C ILE A 41 -15.14 -19.79 5.30
N SER A 42 -15.93 -18.85 4.81
CA SER A 42 -17.37 -18.79 5.03
C SER A 42 -18.11 -18.69 3.68
N GLU A 43 -19.44 -18.70 3.71
CA GLU A 43 -20.26 -18.49 2.51
C GLU A 43 -20.06 -17.11 1.87
N THR A 44 -19.52 -16.14 2.61
CA THR A 44 -19.40 -14.74 2.17
C THR A 44 -17.97 -14.25 2.07
N GLY A 45 -16.97 -15.06 2.44
CA GLY A 45 -15.59 -14.61 2.44
C GLY A 45 -14.56 -15.70 2.73
N ILE A 46 -13.30 -15.29 2.59
CA ILE A 46 -12.12 -16.11 2.82
C ILE A 46 -11.03 -15.24 3.46
N GLN A 47 -10.34 -15.78 4.44
CA GLN A 47 -9.12 -15.25 5.01
C GLN A 47 -8.01 -16.28 4.83
N PHE A 48 -6.82 -15.83 4.44
CA PHE A 48 -5.65 -16.69 4.27
C PHE A 48 -4.40 -15.98 4.74
N VAL A 49 -3.36 -16.75 5.05
CA VAL A 49 -2.04 -16.26 5.49
C VAL A 49 -1.02 -16.59 4.42
N THR A 50 -0.14 -15.65 4.09
CA THR A 50 0.98 -15.89 3.16
C THR A 50 2.30 -15.66 3.90
N ASP A 51 3.35 -16.37 3.49
CA ASP A 51 4.69 -16.17 4.05
C ASP A 51 5.30 -14.81 3.66
N GLU A 52 4.95 -14.33 2.46
CA GLU A 52 5.30 -13.00 1.96
C GLU A 52 4.06 -12.15 1.67
N PRO A 53 4.12 -10.82 1.78
CA PRO A 53 2.99 -9.97 1.41
C PRO A 53 2.69 -10.02 -0.09
N VAL A 54 1.40 -9.97 -0.43
CA VAL A 54 0.92 -10.03 -1.82
C VAL A 54 1.59 -8.98 -2.70
N LYS A 55 2.12 -9.41 -3.85
CA LYS A 55 2.72 -8.54 -4.85
C LYS A 55 1.65 -7.94 -5.76
N VAL A 56 1.84 -6.67 -6.11
CA VAL A 56 0.93 -5.90 -6.95
C VAL A 56 1.75 -5.21 -8.03
N ARG A 57 1.32 -5.34 -9.29
CA ARG A 57 1.88 -4.60 -10.42
C ARG A 57 0.98 -3.39 -10.68
N MET A 58 1.59 -2.22 -10.74
CA MET A 58 0.88 -0.95 -10.83
C MET A 58 1.39 -0.11 -11.99
N ARG A 59 0.49 0.64 -12.61
CA ARG A 59 0.81 1.71 -13.56
C ARG A 59 0.37 3.03 -12.97
N LEU A 60 1.33 3.95 -12.87
CA LEU A 60 1.12 5.31 -12.38
C LEU A 60 1.44 6.29 -13.48
N GLU A 61 0.59 7.29 -13.68
CA GLU A 61 0.92 8.45 -14.51
C GLU A 61 1.69 9.46 -13.66
N LEU A 62 2.98 9.63 -13.97
CA LEU A 62 3.90 10.55 -13.29
C LEU A 62 4.55 11.45 -14.34
N ASP A 63 4.42 12.77 -14.17
CA ASP A 63 4.94 13.79 -15.09
C ASP A 63 4.48 13.57 -16.55
N GLY A 64 3.21 13.18 -16.73
CA GLY A 64 2.60 12.89 -18.04
C GLY A 64 3.11 11.60 -18.71
N LYS A 65 3.85 10.76 -17.97
CA LYS A 65 4.33 9.46 -18.46
C LYS A 65 3.77 8.33 -17.60
N THR A 66 3.24 7.30 -18.24
CA THR A 66 2.90 6.05 -17.57
C THR A 66 4.16 5.29 -17.22
N ARG A 67 4.35 5.00 -15.94
CA ARG A 67 5.43 4.16 -15.41
C ARG A 67 4.85 2.96 -14.72
N GLU A 68 5.56 1.83 -14.83
CA GLU A 68 5.14 0.59 -14.23
C GLU A 68 6.01 0.25 -13.02
N PHE A 69 5.39 -0.29 -11.97
CA PHE A 69 6.02 -0.60 -10.71
C PHE A 69 5.55 -1.96 -10.20
N VAL A 70 6.42 -2.65 -9.48
CA VAL A 70 6.05 -3.79 -8.65
C VAL A 70 6.19 -3.39 -7.19
N ALA A 71 5.21 -3.73 -6.37
CA ALA A 71 5.22 -3.44 -4.94
C ALA A 71 4.61 -4.59 -4.14
N ARG A 72 4.97 -4.67 -2.86
CA ARG A 72 4.35 -5.59 -1.88
C ARG A 72 3.33 -4.84 -1.03
N MET A 73 2.14 -5.41 -0.83
CA MET A 73 1.09 -4.82 0.00
C MET A 73 1.40 -5.03 1.48
N VAL A 74 1.66 -3.95 2.22
CA VAL A 74 2.06 -3.98 3.63
C VAL A 74 0.86 -3.86 4.57
N TRP A 75 -0.17 -3.12 4.17
CA TRP A 75 -1.41 -3.01 4.93
C TRP A 75 -2.59 -2.61 4.05
N ALA A 76 -3.80 -2.96 4.51
CA ALA A 76 -5.08 -2.48 3.99
C ALA A 76 -5.96 -2.02 5.16
N ARG A 77 -6.71 -0.93 4.97
CA ARG A 77 -7.61 -0.39 5.98
C ARG A 77 -8.90 0.10 5.35
N LYS A 78 -10.04 -0.37 5.86
CA LYS A 78 -11.36 0.19 5.53
C LYS A 78 -11.60 1.48 6.30
N SER A 79 -12.08 2.51 5.62
CA SER A 79 -12.57 3.75 6.21
C SER A 79 -13.90 3.50 6.90
N ALA A 80 -14.06 4.02 8.10
CA ALA A 80 -15.31 3.94 8.86
C ALA A 80 -16.38 4.94 8.36
N GLU A 81 -15.97 5.97 7.61
CA GLU A 81 -16.85 7.08 7.24
C GLU A 81 -17.57 6.86 5.91
N ASN A 82 -16.91 6.20 4.95
CA ASN A 82 -17.39 6.10 3.57
C ASN A 82 -17.13 4.74 2.91
N ASP A 83 -16.82 3.71 3.72
CA ASP A 83 -16.49 2.36 3.27
C ASP A 83 -15.34 2.25 2.26
N SER A 84 -14.60 3.33 1.98
CA SER A 84 -13.45 3.32 1.09
C SER A 84 -12.30 2.48 1.67
N MET A 85 -11.43 1.99 0.80
CA MET A 85 -10.25 1.22 1.21
C MET A 85 -8.99 2.06 0.98
N SER A 86 -8.10 2.07 1.97
CA SER A 86 -6.74 2.58 1.86
C SER A 86 -5.76 1.41 1.87
N TYR A 87 -4.72 1.49 1.03
CA TYR A 87 -3.69 0.47 0.91
C TYR A 87 -2.31 1.10 1.06
N GLY A 88 -1.43 0.47 1.84
CA GLY A 88 -0.02 0.82 1.91
C GLY A 88 0.80 -0.22 1.18
N LEU A 89 1.57 0.22 0.19
CA LEU A 89 2.45 -0.64 -0.58
C LEU A 89 3.91 -0.17 -0.44
N GLU A 90 4.83 -1.11 -0.54
CA GLU A 90 6.27 -0.87 -0.57
C GLU A 90 6.82 -1.33 -1.92
N PHE A 91 7.48 -0.43 -2.65
CA PHE A 91 8.08 -0.77 -3.94
C PHE A 91 9.14 -1.85 -3.79
N ILE A 92 9.10 -2.84 -4.68
CA ILE A 92 10.18 -3.80 -4.84
C ILE A 92 11.18 -3.14 -5.80
N PRO A 93 12.45 -2.96 -5.41
CA PRO A 93 13.46 -2.43 -6.30
C PRO A 93 13.60 -3.38 -7.49
N ASP A 94 13.27 -2.91 -8.68
CA ASP A 94 13.59 -3.64 -9.90
C ASP A 94 15.01 -3.25 -10.30
N ASN A 95 15.90 -4.25 -10.47
CA ASN A 95 17.29 -4.00 -10.82
C ASN A 95 17.45 -3.37 -12.22
N ASP A 96 16.37 -3.29 -13.01
CA ASP A 96 16.33 -2.76 -14.37
C ASP A 96 15.53 -1.45 -14.52
N GLN A 97 15.77 -0.48 -13.63
CA GLN A 97 15.27 0.91 -13.67
C GLN A 97 13.94 1.16 -12.94
N CYS A 98 14.03 1.40 -11.63
CA CYS A 98 13.17 2.39 -10.96
C CYS A 98 14.00 3.14 -9.92
N VAL A 99 14.81 4.08 -10.41
CA VAL A 99 15.44 5.11 -9.59
C VAL A 99 14.40 6.22 -9.38
N PHE A 100 14.06 6.47 -8.11
CA PHE A 100 13.43 7.72 -7.69
C PHE A 100 14.46 8.83 -7.64
#